data_AF-A0A7S0T1L9-F1
#
_entry.id   AF-A0A7S0T1L9-F1
#
_cell.length_a   1.000
_cell.length_b   1.000
_cell.length_c   1.000
_cell.angle_alpha   90.00
_cell.angle_beta   90.00
_cell.angle_gamma   90.00
#
_symmetry.space_group_name_H-M   'P 1'
#
loop_
_entity.id
_entity.type
_entity.pdbx_description
1 polymer ?
#
loop_
_entity_poly.entity_id
_entity_poly.type
_entity_poly.pdbx_seq_one_letter_code
_entity_poly.pdbx_strand_id
1 'polypeptide(L)'
;RAQALVAELLRLSDRVPPVFIPETEPKYKEILFDFRYLKVPETYEERVESSALLLDLDDDFRENNLPLIQRFFTLFDRVVRWYHDFIRYLDDVDDGVYIQYTLEGILADPDGKQLMVEATATFGLLLVLLDERFDPLLRERAVISFYRYKGASDIPNIDDVILL
;
A
#
# COMPACT_ATOMS: atom_id res chain seq x y z
N ARG A 1 5.33 16.74 0.95
CA ARG A 1 5.30 15.36 0.38
C ARG A 1 4.01 14.63 0.75
N ALA A 2 3.60 14.62 2.03
CA ALA A 2 2.36 13.97 2.48
C ALA A 2 1.08 14.46 1.77
N GLN A 3 0.93 15.77 1.53
CA GLN A 3 -0.23 16.32 0.79
C GLN A 3 -0.40 15.75 -0.63
N ALA A 4 0.70 15.43 -1.32
CA ALA A 4 0.64 14.79 -2.63
C ALA A 4 0.20 13.31 -2.54
N LEU A 5 0.55 12.62 -1.44
CA LEU A 5 0.06 11.27 -1.15
C LEU A 5 -1.43 11.28 -0.86
N VAL A 6 -1.92 12.24 -0.05
CA VAL A 6 -3.35 12.42 0.22
C VAL A 6 -4.11 12.63 -1.10
N ALA A 7 -3.59 13.48 -1.98
CA ALA A 7 -4.23 13.73 -3.28
C ALA A 7 -4.24 12.50 -4.19
N GLU A 8 -3.17 11.69 -4.21
CA GLU A 8 -3.15 10.45 -5.00
C GLU A 8 -4.07 9.37 -4.42
N LEU A 9 -4.11 9.24 -3.08
CA LEU A 9 -5.03 8.37 -2.36
C LEU A 9 -6.47 8.66 -2.78
N LEU A 10 -6.90 9.93 -2.65
CA LEU A 10 -8.25 10.34 -3.00
C LEU A 10 -8.56 10.05 -4.47
N ARG A 11 -7.64 10.38 -5.39
CA ARG A 11 -7.80 10.10 -6.83
C ARG A 11 -7.96 8.62 -7.16
N LEU A 12 -7.20 7.75 -6.50
CA LEU A 12 -7.29 6.30 -6.71
C LEU A 12 -8.55 5.73 -6.07
N SER A 13 -8.95 6.25 -4.90
CA SER A 13 -10.18 5.81 -4.23
C SER A 13 -11.45 6.16 -5.01
N ASP A 14 -11.50 7.34 -5.64
CA ASP A 14 -12.65 7.75 -6.45
C ASP A 14 -12.79 6.95 -7.76
N ARG A 15 -11.76 6.19 -8.13
CA ARG A 15 -11.67 5.48 -9.41
C ARG A 15 -11.25 4.03 -9.19
N VAL A 16 -11.77 3.43 -8.13
CA VAL A 16 -11.61 2.01 -7.86
C VAL A 16 -12.08 1.21 -9.10
N PRO A 17 -11.20 0.42 -9.70
CA PRO A 17 -11.54 -0.37 -10.87
C PRO A 17 -12.52 -1.51 -10.51
N PRO A 18 -13.58 -1.73 -11.29
CA PRO A 18 -14.52 -2.83 -11.09
C PRO A 18 -13.85 -4.21 -11.05
N VAL A 19 -12.69 -4.36 -11.70
CA VAL A 19 -11.97 -5.62 -11.79
C VAL A 19 -11.51 -6.17 -10.44
N PHE A 20 -11.42 -5.35 -9.38
CA PHE A 20 -11.12 -5.81 -8.02
C PHE A 20 -12.36 -6.13 -7.17
N ILE A 21 -13.56 -5.93 -7.74
CA ILE A 21 -14.86 -6.10 -7.11
C ILE A 21 -15.55 -7.30 -7.77
N PRO A 22 -15.46 -8.52 -7.19
CA PRO A 22 -16.08 -9.73 -7.72
C PRO A 22 -17.59 -9.64 -7.93
N GLU A 23 -18.27 -8.77 -7.20
CA GLU A 23 -19.69 -8.50 -7.38
C GLU A 23 -19.98 -7.79 -8.71
N THR A 24 -19.03 -6.99 -9.19
CA THR A 24 -19.13 -6.27 -10.47
C THR A 24 -18.56 -7.09 -11.63
N GLU A 25 -17.42 -7.75 -11.40
CA GLU A 25 -16.72 -8.56 -12.40
C GLU A 25 -16.44 -9.97 -11.86
N PRO A 26 -17.46 -10.85 -11.80
CA PRO A 26 -17.37 -12.16 -11.16
C PRO A 26 -16.39 -13.11 -11.86
N LYS A 27 -16.06 -12.84 -13.13
CA LYS A 27 -15.12 -13.67 -13.90
C LYS A 27 -13.74 -13.77 -13.24
N TYR A 28 -13.24 -12.71 -12.61
CA TYR A 28 -11.91 -12.71 -11.99
C TYR A 28 -11.90 -13.27 -10.57
N LYS A 29 -13.07 -13.63 -10.02
CA LYS A 29 -13.19 -14.09 -8.62
C LYS A 29 -12.28 -15.28 -8.30
N GLU A 30 -12.05 -16.15 -9.27
CA GLU A 30 -11.26 -17.37 -9.09
C GLU A 30 -9.74 -17.15 -9.14
N ILE A 31 -9.28 -15.97 -9.54
CA ILE A 31 -7.86 -15.57 -9.61
C ILE A 31 -7.50 -14.40 -8.68
N LEU A 32 -8.51 -13.71 -8.15
CA LEU A 32 -8.35 -12.64 -7.16
C LEU A 32 -8.27 -13.21 -5.75
N PHE A 33 -7.05 -13.26 -5.21
CA PHE A 33 -6.80 -13.75 -3.87
C PHE A 33 -6.62 -12.62 -2.88
N ASP A 34 -6.94 -12.89 -1.62
CA ASP A 34 -6.75 -11.98 -0.50
C ASP A 34 -5.60 -12.47 0.38
N PHE A 35 -5.39 -11.90 1.57
CA PHE A 35 -4.23 -12.25 2.41
C PHE A 35 -4.19 -13.70 2.88
N ARG A 36 -5.27 -14.48 2.71
CA ARG A 36 -5.23 -15.94 2.93
C ARG A 36 -4.26 -16.65 2.00
N TYR A 37 -3.99 -16.07 0.82
CA TYR A 37 -2.97 -16.55 -0.12
C TYR A 37 -1.62 -16.75 0.55
N LEU A 38 -1.17 -15.79 1.36
CA LEU A 38 0.16 -15.80 1.98
C LEU A 38 0.39 -16.98 2.94
N LYS A 39 -0.69 -17.65 3.38
CA LYS A 39 -0.60 -18.81 4.28
C LYS A 39 -0.31 -20.12 3.54
N VAL A 40 -0.82 -20.27 2.32
CA VAL A 40 -0.70 -21.49 1.51
C VAL A 40 -0.60 -21.15 0.01
N PRO A 41 0.41 -20.39 -0.43
CA PRO A 41 0.51 -19.91 -1.81
C PRO A 41 0.42 -21.05 -2.84
N GLU A 42 1.02 -22.19 -2.54
CA GLU A 42 1.09 -23.37 -3.40
C GLU A 42 -0.31 -23.88 -3.77
N THR A 43 -1.24 -23.92 -2.82
CA THR A 43 -2.62 -24.38 -3.08
C THR A 43 -3.35 -23.45 -4.04
N TYR A 44 -3.09 -22.14 -3.96
CA TYR A 44 -3.71 -21.16 -4.84
C TYR A 44 -3.12 -21.21 -6.25
N GLU A 45 -1.79 -21.30 -6.36
CA GLU A 45 -1.12 -21.40 -7.67
C GLU A 45 -1.43 -22.73 -8.36
N GLU A 46 -1.39 -23.87 -7.66
CA GLU A 46 -1.77 -25.18 -8.22
C GLU A 46 -3.20 -25.17 -8.79
N ARG A 47 -4.12 -24.45 -8.14
CA ARG A 47 -5.49 -24.30 -8.65
C ARG A 47 -5.54 -23.53 -9.97
N VAL A 48 -4.75 -22.47 -10.11
CA VAL A 48 -4.67 -21.70 -11.36
C VAL A 48 -3.99 -22.54 -12.44
N GLU A 49 -2.83 -23.11 -12.13
CA GLU A 49 -2.00 -23.88 -13.06
C GLU A 49 -2.66 -25.17 -13.58
N SER A 50 -3.51 -25.80 -12.76
CA SER A 50 -4.22 -27.03 -13.16
C SER A 50 -5.39 -26.80 -14.14
N SER A 51 -5.75 -25.55 -14.42
CA SER A 51 -6.84 -25.20 -15.32
C SER A 51 -6.36 -24.26 -16.42
N ALA A 52 -6.35 -24.75 -17.66
CA ALA A 52 -6.01 -23.93 -18.83
C ALA A 52 -6.87 -22.65 -18.92
N LEU A 53 -8.16 -22.75 -18.55
CA LEU A 53 -9.06 -21.60 -18.52
C LEU A 53 -8.68 -20.56 -17.46
N LEU A 54 -8.18 -20.97 -16.30
CA LEU A 54 -7.76 -20.04 -15.25
C LEU A 54 -6.39 -19.43 -15.55
N LEU A 55 -5.49 -20.20 -16.17
CA LEU A 55 -4.21 -19.69 -16.67
C LEU A 55 -4.42 -18.58 -17.69
N ASP A 56 -5.21 -18.85 -18.75
CA ASP A 56 -5.51 -17.86 -19.79
C ASP A 56 -6.15 -16.60 -19.18
N LEU A 57 -7.05 -16.77 -18.19
CA LEU A 57 -7.69 -15.66 -17.49
C LEU A 57 -6.72 -14.85 -16.62
N ASP A 58 -5.80 -15.50 -15.91
CA ASP A 58 -4.80 -14.84 -15.05
C ASP A 58 -3.79 -14.05 -15.90
N ASP A 59 -3.37 -14.61 -17.04
CA ASP A 59 -2.53 -13.93 -18.03
C ASP A 59 -3.24 -12.71 -18.63
N ASP A 60 -4.48 -12.87 -19.10
CA ASP A 60 -5.31 -11.75 -19.59
C ASP A 60 -5.49 -10.67 -18.52
N PHE A 61 -5.73 -11.06 -17.27
CA PHE A 61 -5.89 -10.11 -16.17
C PHE A 61 -4.59 -9.36 -15.90
N ARG A 62 -3.45 -10.05 -15.87
CA ARG A 62 -2.14 -9.46 -15.67
C ARG A 62 -1.82 -8.45 -16.77
N GLU A 63 -1.94 -8.82 -18.03
CA GLU A 63 -1.60 -7.95 -19.16
C GLU A 63 -2.41 -6.65 -19.16
N ASN A 64 -3.70 -6.74 -18.83
CA ASN A 64 -4.61 -5.60 -18.87
C ASN A 64 -4.56 -4.72 -17.60
N ASN A 65 -4.23 -5.29 -16.43
CA ASN A 65 -4.41 -4.61 -15.14
C ASN A 65 -3.11 -4.36 -14.37
N LEU A 66 -1.98 -4.96 -14.76
CA LEU A 66 -0.70 -4.79 -14.04
C LEU A 66 -0.29 -3.32 -13.84
N PRO A 67 -0.39 -2.40 -14.82
CA PRO A 67 -0.05 -0.99 -14.60
C PRO A 67 -0.87 -0.35 -13.49
N LEU A 68 -2.14 -0.74 -13.36
CA LEU A 68 -3.07 -0.22 -12.37
C LEU A 68 -2.82 -0.83 -11.00
N ILE A 69 -2.62 -2.15 -10.93
CA ILE A 69 -2.19 -2.87 -9.73
C ILE A 69 -0.91 -2.23 -9.16
N GLN A 70 0.07 -1.95 -10.02
CA GLN A 70 1.32 -1.30 -9.62
C GLN A 70 1.10 0.10 -9.04
N ARG A 71 0.13 0.87 -9.54
CA ARG A 71 -0.20 2.19 -8.98
C ARG A 71 -0.77 2.09 -7.56
N PHE A 72 -1.67 1.13 -7.31
CA PHE A 72 -2.18 0.86 -5.96
C PHE A 72 -1.05 0.45 -5.01
N PHE A 73 -0.25 -0.53 -5.40
CA PHE A 73 0.88 -0.96 -4.58
C PHE A 73 1.85 0.20 -4.29
N THR A 74 2.17 1.01 -5.31
CA THR A 74 3.05 2.17 -5.15
C THR A 74 2.47 3.21 -4.19
N LEU A 75 1.15 3.39 -4.15
CA LEU A 75 0.52 4.27 -3.16
C LEU A 75 0.78 3.74 -1.74
N PHE A 76 0.52 2.44 -1.50
CA PHE A 76 0.70 1.83 -0.17
C PHE A 76 2.17 1.86 0.27
N ASP A 77 3.09 1.46 -0.61
CA ASP A 77 4.55 1.54 -0.36
C ASP A 77 4.99 2.97 -0.02
N ARG A 78 4.43 3.98 -0.70
CA ARG A 78 4.76 5.38 -0.39
C ARG A 78 4.23 5.85 0.96
N VAL A 79 3.09 5.32 1.44
CA VAL A 79 2.58 5.62 2.78
C VAL A 79 3.52 5.02 3.83
N VAL A 80 3.92 3.76 3.67
CA VAL A 80 4.90 3.09 4.55
C VAL A 80 6.23 3.84 4.55
N ARG A 81 6.78 4.18 3.38
CA ARG A 81 8.04 4.95 3.30
C ARG A 81 7.95 6.30 3.98
N TRP A 82 6.81 6.98 3.84
CA TRP A 82 6.63 8.27 4.52
C TRP A 82 6.69 8.09 6.04
N TYR A 83 6.06 7.02 6.57
CA TYR A 83 6.12 6.68 7.98
C TYR A 83 7.56 6.37 8.42
N HIS A 84 8.27 5.50 7.71
CA HIS A 84 9.67 5.18 8.02
C HIS A 84 10.58 6.40 7.97
N ASP A 85 10.42 7.26 6.96
CA ASP A 85 11.18 8.51 6.87
C ASP A 85 10.89 9.44 8.05
N PHE A 86 9.65 9.50 8.51
CA PHE A 86 9.26 10.31 9.66
C PHE A 86 9.85 9.76 10.96
N ILE A 87 9.72 8.46 11.22
CA ILE A 87 10.30 7.83 12.41
C ILE A 87 11.81 7.96 12.43
N ARG A 88 12.49 7.66 11.31
CA ARG A 88 13.93 7.84 11.20
C ARG A 88 14.37 9.28 11.49
N TYR A 89 13.61 10.27 11.03
CA TYR A 89 13.91 11.66 11.38
C TYR A 89 13.83 11.92 12.89
N LEU A 90 12.84 11.35 13.58
CA LEU A 90 12.73 11.46 15.04
C LEU A 90 13.91 10.79 15.74
N ASP A 91 14.26 9.58 15.31
CA ASP A 91 15.39 8.82 15.85
C ASP A 91 16.71 9.57 15.64
N ASP A 92 16.95 10.10 14.43
CA ASP A 92 18.15 10.90 14.11
C ASP A 92 18.25 12.17 14.98
N VAL A 93 17.12 12.79 15.34
CA VAL A 93 17.09 13.94 16.26
C VAL A 93 17.42 13.49 17.70
N ASP A 94 16.85 12.37 18.15
CA ASP A 94 17.07 11.85 19.51
C ASP A 94 18.52 11.36 19.71
N ASP A 95 19.07 10.69 18.69
CA ASP A 95 20.46 10.23 18.65
C ASP A 95 21.48 11.37 18.47
N GLY A 96 21.02 12.60 18.29
CA GLY A 96 21.87 13.78 18.16
C GLY A 96 22.64 13.85 16.85
N VAL A 97 22.19 13.15 15.79
CA VAL A 97 22.73 13.27 14.43
C VAL A 97 22.71 14.73 13.99
N TYR A 98 21.66 15.45 14.37
CA TYR A 98 21.53 16.89 14.19
C TYR A 98 22.00 17.64 15.44
N ILE A 99 23.32 17.77 15.63
CA ILE A 99 24.01 18.32 16.83
C ILE A 99 23.35 19.59 17.43
N GLN A 100 22.72 20.44 16.62
CA GLN A 100 22.10 21.71 17.06
C GLN A 100 20.62 21.59 17.46
N TYR A 101 20.00 20.44 17.26
CA TYR A 101 18.57 20.24 17.45
C TYR A 101 18.32 19.18 18.50
N THR A 102 17.36 19.44 19.37
CA THR A 102 16.72 18.43 20.22
C THR A 102 15.23 18.46 19.96
N LEU A 103 14.53 17.39 20.30
CA LEU A 103 13.07 17.35 20.15
C LEU A 103 12.41 18.46 20.98
N GLU A 104 12.88 18.72 22.21
CA GLU A 104 12.40 19.82 23.04
C GLU A 104 12.65 21.18 22.38
N GLY A 105 13.81 21.36 21.77
CA GLY A 105 14.15 22.59 21.06
C GLY A 105 13.25 22.83 19.86
N ILE A 106 12.99 21.78 19.06
CA ILE A 106 12.06 21.83 17.91
C ILE A 106 10.64 22.16 18.37
N LEU A 107 10.18 21.57 19.47
CA LEU A 107 8.83 21.80 20.00
C LEU A 107 8.67 23.14 20.73
N ALA A 108 9.77 23.75 21.18
CA ALA A 108 9.80 25.10 21.73
C ALA A 108 9.77 26.18 20.64
N ASP A 109 10.27 25.87 19.44
CA ASP A 109 10.20 26.73 18.27
C ASP A 109 8.78 26.69 17.64
N PRO A 110 8.13 27.83 17.36
CA PRO A 110 6.79 27.86 16.79
C PRO A 110 6.67 27.13 15.44
N ASP A 111 7.66 27.30 14.55
CA ASP A 111 7.64 26.70 13.23
C ASP A 111 7.91 25.19 13.32
N GLY A 112 8.90 24.80 14.11
CA GLY A 112 9.22 23.40 14.41
C GLY A 112 8.01 22.66 14.99
N LYS A 113 7.38 23.22 16.02
CA LYS A 113 6.17 22.66 16.62
C LYS A 113 5.04 22.51 15.60
N GLN A 114 4.79 23.53 14.78
CA GLN A 114 3.75 23.46 13.76
C GLN A 114 4.01 22.32 12.77
N LEU A 115 5.23 22.23 12.23
CA LEU A 115 5.59 21.20 11.25
C LEU A 115 5.47 19.78 11.82
N MET A 116 5.87 19.57 13.08
CA MET A 116 5.76 18.27 13.76
C MET A 116 4.31 17.84 13.94
N VAL A 117 3.45 18.78 14.35
CA VAL A 117 2.01 18.51 14.50
C VAL A 117 1.37 18.26 13.15
N GLU A 118 1.68 19.05 12.12
CA GLU A 118 1.17 18.86 10.76
C GLU A 118 1.58 17.51 10.17
N ALA A 119 2.84 17.10 10.34
CA ALA A 119 3.32 15.80 9.87
C ALA A 119 2.52 14.66 10.52
N THR A 120 2.40 14.68 11.84
CA THR A 120 1.65 13.66 12.61
C THR A 120 0.18 13.63 12.22
N ALA A 121 -0.47 14.80 12.16
CA ALA A 121 -1.87 14.92 11.77
C ALA A 121 -2.12 14.46 10.34
N THR A 122 -1.22 14.78 9.40
CA THR A 122 -1.34 14.36 8.01
C THR A 122 -1.17 12.85 7.86
N PHE A 123 -0.31 12.22 8.66
CA PHE A 123 -0.20 10.77 8.67
C PHE A 123 -1.47 10.11 9.20
N GLY A 124 -2.00 10.61 10.32
CA GLY A 124 -3.29 10.14 10.85
C GLY A 124 -4.40 10.25 9.81
N LEU A 125 -4.46 11.37 9.08
CA LEU A 125 -5.39 11.55 7.97
C LEU A 125 -5.19 10.52 6.84
N LEU A 126 -3.94 10.22 6.46
CA LEU A 126 -3.65 9.18 5.47
C LEU A 126 -4.18 7.81 5.90
N LEU A 127 -3.97 7.42 7.15
CA LEU A 127 -4.45 6.14 7.67
C LEU A 127 -5.99 6.07 7.71
N VAL A 128 -6.64 7.14 8.19
CA VAL A 128 -8.11 7.23 8.20
C VAL A 128 -8.67 7.17 6.78
N LEU A 129 -8.07 7.89 5.84
CA LEU A 129 -8.52 7.86 4.45
C LEU A 129 -8.27 6.49 3.79
N LEU A 130 -7.18 5.79 4.13
CA LEU A 130 -6.97 4.43 3.62
C LEU A 130 -8.10 3.50 4.07
N ASP A 131 -8.47 3.55 5.34
CA ASP A 131 -9.52 2.71 5.93
C ASP A 131 -10.93 3.07 5.43
N GLU A 132 -11.26 4.36 5.34
CA GLU A 132 -12.60 4.79 4.90
C GLU A 132 -12.83 4.69 3.39
N ARG A 133 -11.76 4.80 2.58
CA ARG A 133 -11.89 4.97 1.13
C ARG A 133 -11.58 3.71 0.34
N PHE A 134 -10.85 2.76 0.91
CA PHE A 134 -10.58 1.47 0.29
C PHE A 134 -11.29 0.37 1.05
N ASP A 135 -12.10 -0.40 0.32
CA ASP A 135 -12.60 -1.66 0.84
C ASP A 135 -11.41 -2.56 1.24
N PRO A 136 -11.43 -3.17 2.45
CA PRO A 136 -10.31 -4.00 2.92
C PRO A 136 -9.95 -5.12 1.94
N LEU A 137 -10.94 -5.81 1.35
CA LEU A 137 -10.68 -6.89 0.40
C LEU A 137 -10.09 -6.38 -0.90
N LEU A 138 -10.46 -5.18 -1.35
CA LEU A 138 -9.83 -4.55 -2.50
C LEU A 138 -8.34 -4.33 -2.25
N ARG A 139 -7.96 -3.79 -1.08
CA ARG A 139 -6.56 -3.55 -0.74
C ARG A 139 -5.78 -4.87 -0.73
N GLU A 140 -6.32 -5.89 -0.07
CA GLU A 140 -5.70 -7.22 -0.03
C GLU A 140 -5.50 -7.79 -1.43
N ARG A 141 -6.54 -7.75 -2.27
CA ARG A 141 -6.47 -8.25 -3.65
C ARG A 141 -5.45 -7.51 -4.49
N ALA A 142 -5.42 -6.18 -4.41
CA ALA A 142 -4.45 -5.38 -5.15
C ALA A 142 -3.00 -5.72 -4.74
N VAL A 143 -2.74 -5.87 -3.44
CA VAL A 143 -1.42 -6.25 -2.90
C VAL A 143 -1.04 -7.66 -3.35
N ILE A 144 -1.94 -8.63 -3.23
CA ILE A 144 -1.65 -10.03 -3.60
C ILE A 144 -1.49 -10.20 -5.11
N SER A 145 -2.32 -9.54 -5.94
CA SER A 145 -2.11 -9.54 -7.39
C SER A 145 -0.75 -8.94 -7.75
N PHE A 146 -0.33 -7.85 -7.10
CA PHE A 146 1.00 -7.29 -7.33
C PHE A 146 2.11 -8.28 -6.91
N TYR A 147 1.95 -8.90 -5.74
CA TYR A 147 2.88 -9.89 -5.19
C TYR A 147 3.09 -11.07 -6.15
N ARG A 148 2.00 -11.66 -6.64
CA ARG A 148 2.02 -12.78 -7.60
C ARG A 148 2.73 -12.39 -8.91
N TYR A 149 2.37 -11.26 -9.51
CA TYR A 149 2.86 -10.91 -10.85
C TYR A 149 4.27 -10.33 -10.89
N LYS A 150 4.73 -9.72 -9.80
CA LYS A 150 6.10 -9.19 -9.71
C LYS A 150 7.09 -10.23 -9.15
N GLY A 151 6.59 -11.21 -8.40
CA GLY A 151 7.40 -12.21 -7.72
C GLY A 151 7.87 -11.73 -6.35
N ALA A 152 7.97 -12.66 -5.40
CA ALA A 152 8.20 -12.38 -3.98
C ALA A 152 9.56 -11.72 -3.67
N SER A 153 10.58 -11.94 -4.50
CA SER A 153 11.97 -11.69 -4.14
C SER A 153 12.45 -10.24 -4.22
N ASP A 154 11.66 -9.29 -4.74
CA ASP A 154 12.10 -7.89 -4.96
C ASP A 154 10.99 -6.84 -4.72
N ILE A 155 10.12 -7.09 -3.74
CA ILE A 155 9.07 -6.13 -3.37
C ILE A 155 9.47 -5.36 -2.12
N PRO A 156 9.84 -4.07 -2.23
CA PRO A 156 10.27 -3.28 -1.08
C PRO A 156 9.10 -3.06 -0.12
N ASN A 157 9.39 -3.15 1.18
CA ASN A 157 8.45 -2.91 2.28
C ASN A 157 7.16 -3.75 2.20
N ILE A 158 7.20 -4.94 1.57
CA ILE A 158 5.99 -5.76 1.38
C ILE A 158 5.33 -6.13 2.71
N ASP A 159 6.12 -6.50 3.71
CA ASP A 159 5.62 -6.90 5.02
C ASP A 159 4.89 -5.74 5.70
N ASP A 160 5.47 -4.55 5.67
CA ASP A 160 4.86 -3.34 6.25
C ASP A 160 3.62 -2.89 5.45
N VAL A 161 3.61 -3.09 4.13
CA VAL A 161 2.44 -2.82 3.28
C VAL A 161 1.28 -3.80 3.59
N ILE A 162 1.59 -5.04 3.97
CA ILE A 162 0.59 -6.02 4.41
C ILE A 162 0.02 -5.64 5.80
N LEU A 163 0.83 -5.00 6.65
CA LEU A 163 0.44 -4.56 7.99
C LEU A 163 -0.27 -3.20 8.02
N LEU A 164 -0.06 -2.36 6.99
CA LEU A 164 -0.76 -1.08 6.79
C LEU A 164 -2.26 -1.30 6.64
#